data_AF-A0A5B8IN11-F1
#
_entry.id   AF-A0A5B8IN11-F1
#
_cell.length_a   1.000
_cell.length_b   1.000
_cell.length_c   1.000
_cell.angle_alpha   90.00
_cell.angle_beta   90.00
_cell.angle_gamma   90.00
#
_symmetry.space_group_name_H-M   'P 1'
#
loop_
_entity.id
_entity.type
_entity.pdbx_description
1 polymer ?
#
loop_
_entity_poly.entity_id
_entity_poly.type
_entity_poly.pdbx_seq_one_letter_code
_entity_poly.pdbx_strand_id
1 'polypeptide(L)'
;MIIVLGNPWFEIDDPDDEFGFDAAELAFSTALREQASSWDVPYAHSWVGRPEDDSSLLAFVGLSDRHRRVSLIDIGVHLVGSSVRGDRLHNQLYFLPDQPTSLAMEAVGSPQELAERAARWFEALLRKPIVRHEWEHSGQVYATRYLFADTEEGLVQSYNQTLAPSGQAKGLIDAGHVHGRGWIQTSGLGRPDRIVSIRGEATA
;
A
#
# COMPACT_ATOMS: atom_id res chain seq x y z
N MET A 1 -24.82 -15.51 -0.65
CA MET A 1 -24.82 -14.51 -1.73
C MET A 1 -25.28 -13.21 -1.09
N ILE A 2 -24.35 -12.32 -0.76
CA ILE A 2 -24.68 -10.98 -0.25
C ILE A 2 -24.45 -10.04 -1.42
N ILE A 3 -25.53 -9.46 -1.92
CA ILE A 3 -25.48 -8.34 -2.86
C ILE A 3 -25.19 -7.12 -1.99
N VAL A 4 -23.98 -6.55 -2.11
CA VAL A 4 -23.68 -5.22 -1.56
C VAL A 4 -24.11 -4.21 -2.63
N LEU A 5 -25.29 -3.61 -2.42
CA LEU A 5 -25.78 -2.48 -3.22
C LEU A 5 -25.11 -1.21 -2.67
N GLY A 6 -23.99 -0.83 -3.25
CA GLY A 6 -23.26 0.39 -2.90
C GLY A 6 -21.80 0.28 -3.32
N ASN A 7 -21.23 1.37 -3.83
CA ASN A 7 -19.80 1.43 -4.11
C ASN A 7 -19.03 1.50 -2.78
N PRO A 8 -18.27 0.45 -2.38
CA PRO A 8 -17.62 0.38 -1.07
C PRO A 8 -16.31 1.18 -1.00
N TRP A 9 -15.93 1.87 -2.08
CA TRP A 9 -14.72 2.66 -2.09
C TRP A 9 -14.91 3.94 -1.27
N PHE A 10 -13.89 4.25 -0.45
CA PHE A 10 -13.72 5.51 0.26
C PHE A 10 -14.93 5.93 1.11
N GLU A 11 -15.55 4.99 1.82
CA GLU A 11 -16.54 5.31 2.85
C GLU A 11 -15.90 6.12 3.98
N ILE A 12 -16.68 7.00 4.59
CA ILE A 12 -16.21 7.78 5.75
C ILE A 12 -16.17 6.82 6.94
N ASP A 13 -15.00 6.67 7.57
CA ASP A 13 -14.74 5.63 8.58
C ASP A 13 -15.58 5.82 9.85
N ASP A 14 -15.83 7.07 10.25
CA ASP A 14 -16.73 7.43 11.34
C ASP A 14 -17.79 8.44 10.87
N PRO A 15 -19.05 8.02 10.67
CA PRO A 15 -20.12 8.91 10.26
C PRO A 15 -20.59 9.85 11.38
N ASP A 16 -20.25 9.57 12.65
CA ASP A 16 -20.53 10.47 13.77
C ASP A 16 -19.52 11.65 13.84
N ASP A 17 -18.43 11.58 13.06
CA ASP A 17 -17.56 12.73 12.72
C ASP A 17 -18.22 13.71 11.74
N GLU A 18 -19.56 13.69 11.59
CA GLU A 18 -20.37 14.52 10.68
C GLU A 18 -20.15 16.05 10.84
N PHE A 19 -19.36 16.48 11.83
CA PHE A 19 -18.94 17.86 12.07
C PHE A 19 -17.49 18.18 11.64
N GLY A 20 -16.75 17.24 11.06
CA GLY A 20 -15.30 17.34 10.87
C GLY A 20 -14.80 17.73 9.47
N PHE A 21 -15.62 17.63 8.42
CA PHE A 21 -15.21 17.96 7.04
C PHE A 21 -15.84 19.25 6.53
N ASP A 22 -15.03 20.09 5.90
CA ASP A 22 -15.51 21.26 5.21
C ASP A 22 -16.15 20.93 3.85
N ALA A 23 -16.74 21.93 3.20
CA ALA A 23 -17.42 21.74 1.92
C ALA A 23 -16.48 21.28 0.79
N ALA A 24 -15.20 21.65 0.82
CA ALA A 24 -14.22 21.25 -0.17
C ALA A 24 -13.77 19.80 0.04
N GLU A 25 -13.59 19.39 1.29
CA GLU A 25 -13.26 18.03 1.71
C GLU A 25 -14.39 17.04 1.39
N LEU A 26 -15.65 17.42 1.65
CA LEU A 26 -16.82 16.64 1.26
C LEU A 26 -16.90 16.52 -0.27
N ALA A 27 -16.71 17.63 -1.00
CA ALA A 27 -16.74 17.62 -2.46
C ALA A 27 -15.64 16.73 -3.07
N PHE A 28 -14.43 16.76 -2.50
CA PHE A 28 -13.34 15.87 -2.89
C PHE A 28 -13.72 14.40 -2.65
N SER A 29 -14.22 14.08 -1.45
CA SER A 29 -14.54 12.71 -1.04
C SER A 29 -15.66 12.11 -1.90
N THR A 30 -16.73 12.86 -2.15
CA THR A 30 -17.82 12.46 -3.06
C THR A 30 -17.28 12.21 -4.46
N ALA A 31 -16.51 13.14 -5.03
CA ALA A 31 -15.96 12.99 -6.38
C ALA A 31 -15.01 11.79 -6.49
N LEU A 32 -14.18 11.54 -5.46
CA LEU A 32 -13.28 10.39 -5.42
C LEU A 32 -14.07 9.07 -5.43
N ARG A 33 -15.14 8.98 -4.63
CA ARG A 33 -16.05 7.82 -4.62
C ARG A 33 -16.73 7.60 -5.96
N GLU A 34 -17.20 8.67 -6.61
CA GLU A 34 -17.83 8.58 -7.92
C GLU A 34 -16.86 8.03 -8.96
N GLN A 35 -15.63 8.54 -9.02
CA GLN A 35 -14.59 8.03 -9.92
C GLN A 35 -14.29 6.55 -9.65
N ALA A 36 -14.13 6.18 -8.37
CA ALA A 36 -13.81 4.81 -7.97
C ALA A 36 -14.93 3.80 -8.25
N SER A 37 -16.17 4.25 -8.42
CA SER A 37 -17.32 3.37 -8.72
C SER A 37 -17.20 2.60 -10.03
N SER A 38 -16.37 3.12 -10.94
CA SER A 38 -16.11 2.53 -12.25
C SER A 38 -14.86 1.65 -12.31
N TRP A 39 -14.10 1.56 -11.22
CA TRP A 39 -12.84 0.83 -11.22
C TRP A 39 -13.04 -0.67 -11.43
N ASP A 40 -12.38 -1.18 -12.46
CA ASP A 40 -12.22 -2.61 -12.70
C ASP A 40 -10.86 -3.08 -12.14
N VAL A 41 -10.77 -3.11 -10.81
CA VAL A 41 -9.57 -3.56 -10.07
C VAL A 41 -9.98 -4.47 -8.91
N PRO A 42 -9.14 -5.45 -8.53
CA PRO A 42 -9.39 -6.23 -7.32
C PRO A 42 -9.63 -5.35 -6.10
N TYR A 43 -10.69 -5.66 -5.34
CA TYR A 43 -11.06 -4.93 -4.13
C TYR A 43 -9.89 -4.83 -3.15
N ALA A 44 -9.70 -3.63 -2.64
CA ALA A 44 -8.79 -3.26 -1.58
C ALA A 44 -9.59 -2.55 -0.47
N HIS A 45 -9.12 -2.64 0.77
CA HIS A 45 -9.75 -1.90 1.85
C HIS A 45 -9.49 -0.41 1.65
N SER A 46 -10.49 0.44 1.87
CA SER A 46 -10.36 1.89 1.67
C SER A 46 -11.34 2.65 2.54
N TRP A 47 -10.96 3.86 2.93
CA TRP A 47 -11.82 4.78 3.68
C TRP A 47 -11.34 6.23 3.49
N VAL A 48 -12.17 7.17 3.92
CA VAL A 48 -11.82 8.58 4.10
C VAL A 48 -12.00 8.96 5.56
N GLY A 49 -11.06 9.70 6.11
CA GLY A 49 -11.04 10.07 7.52
C GLY A 49 -10.05 11.17 7.81
N ARG A 50 -9.73 11.35 9.09
CA ARG A 50 -8.62 12.16 9.57
C ARG A 50 -7.45 11.25 10.00
N PRO A 51 -6.18 11.66 9.80
CA PRO A 51 -5.07 11.07 10.53
C PRO A 51 -5.13 11.43 12.02
N GLU A 52 -4.35 10.77 12.88
CA GLU A 52 -4.37 10.98 14.34
C GLU A 52 -4.12 12.45 14.79
N ASP A 53 -3.49 13.27 13.94
CA ASP A 53 -3.17 14.66 14.23
C ASP A 53 -4.17 15.68 13.64
N ASP A 54 -5.27 15.21 13.03
CA ASP A 54 -6.32 16.01 12.38
C ASP A 54 -5.80 17.01 11.33
N SER A 55 -4.58 16.83 10.82
CA SER A 55 -3.88 17.84 10.01
C SER A 55 -4.43 18.01 8.58
N SER A 56 -5.22 17.05 8.10
CA SER A 56 -5.61 16.90 6.69
C SER A 56 -6.78 15.95 6.55
N LEU A 57 -7.46 15.96 5.41
CA LEU A 57 -8.35 14.86 5.04
C LEU A 57 -7.49 13.76 4.42
N LEU A 58 -7.64 12.53 4.89
CA LEU A 58 -6.92 11.36 4.42
C LEU A 58 -7.86 10.45 3.62
N ALA A 59 -7.56 10.24 2.35
CA ALA A 59 -8.09 9.12 1.58
C ALA A 59 -7.10 7.95 1.63
N PHE A 60 -7.55 6.78 2.07
CA PHE A 60 -6.70 5.62 2.36
C PHE A 60 -7.06 4.43 1.45
N VAL A 61 -6.04 3.68 1.02
CA VAL A 61 -6.19 2.33 0.44
C VAL A 61 -5.14 1.38 1.01
N GLY A 62 -5.59 0.23 1.52
CA GLY A 62 -4.76 -0.84 2.05
C GLY A 62 -4.79 -2.07 1.16
N LEU A 63 -3.61 -2.47 0.67
CA LEU A 63 -3.42 -3.70 -0.12
C LEU A 63 -2.99 -4.85 0.77
N SER A 64 -3.62 -6.02 0.60
CA SER A 64 -3.30 -7.22 1.36
C SER A 64 -3.26 -8.49 0.50
N ASP A 65 -2.40 -9.44 0.87
CA ASP A 65 -2.54 -10.84 0.43
C ASP A 65 -3.55 -11.52 1.36
N ARG A 66 -4.79 -11.66 0.88
CA ARG A 66 -5.90 -12.24 1.66
C ARG A 66 -5.68 -13.70 2.02
N HIS A 67 -4.98 -14.46 1.18
CA HIS A 67 -4.72 -15.88 1.45
C HIS A 67 -3.76 -16.05 2.62
N ARG A 68 -2.82 -15.11 2.79
CA ARG A 68 -1.84 -15.14 3.87
C ARG A 68 -2.12 -14.18 5.02
N ARG A 69 -3.16 -13.33 4.91
CA ARG A 69 -3.54 -12.30 5.89
C ARG A 69 -2.38 -11.34 6.20
N VAL A 70 -1.69 -10.90 5.15
CA VAL A 70 -0.55 -9.98 5.25
C VAL A 70 -0.92 -8.65 4.60
N SER A 71 -0.73 -7.53 5.31
CA SER A 71 -0.74 -6.19 4.69
C SER A 71 0.52 -6.03 3.85
N LEU A 72 0.35 -5.66 2.59
CA LEU A 72 1.42 -5.50 1.61
C LEU A 72 1.91 -4.06 1.58
N ILE A 73 0.98 -3.12 1.47
CA ILE A 73 1.26 -1.69 1.43
C ILE A 73 0.00 -0.92 1.80
N ASP A 74 0.21 0.16 2.54
CA ASP A 74 -0.77 1.18 2.83
C ASP A 74 -0.39 2.42 2.01
N ILE A 75 -1.32 2.95 1.23
CA ILE A 75 -1.14 4.14 0.40
C ILE A 75 -2.27 5.12 0.69
N GLY A 76 -1.99 6.41 0.54
CA GLY A 76 -3.02 7.41 0.76
C GLY A 76 -2.67 8.76 0.20
N VAL A 77 -3.68 9.61 0.20
CA VAL A 77 -3.62 11.01 -0.23
C VAL A 77 -4.11 11.89 0.91
N HIS A 78 -3.28 12.83 1.33
CA HIS A 78 -3.62 13.90 2.25
C HIS A 78 -4.05 15.13 1.45
N LEU A 79 -5.27 15.62 1.71
CA LEU A 79 -5.80 16.88 1.21
C LEU A 79 -5.64 17.96 2.28
N VAL A 80 -4.99 19.07 1.91
CA VAL A 80 -4.87 20.28 2.72
C VAL A 80 -5.24 21.48 1.85
N GLY A 81 -6.39 22.09 2.13
CA GLY A 81 -6.94 23.19 1.35
C GLY A 81 -7.14 22.80 -0.11
N SER A 82 -6.37 23.42 -1.03
CA SER A 82 -6.43 23.16 -2.48
C SER A 82 -5.28 22.30 -3.00
N SER A 83 -4.61 21.57 -2.11
CA SER A 83 -3.45 20.75 -2.44
C SER A 83 -3.60 19.33 -1.93
N VAL A 84 -3.12 18.37 -2.72
CA VAL A 84 -2.99 16.98 -2.30
C VAL A 84 -1.55 16.51 -2.38
N ARG A 85 -1.15 15.69 -1.42
CA ARG A 85 0.10 14.91 -1.44
C ARG A 85 -0.24 13.46 -1.16
N GLY A 86 0.23 12.55 -1.99
CA GLY A 86 -0.03 11.12 -1.84
C GLY A 86 1.25 10.31 -1.98
N ASP A 87 1.34 9.24 -1.22
CA ASP A 87 2.48 8.33 -1.21
C ASP A 87 2.10 7.02 -0.47
N ARG A 88 3.08 6.13 -0.28
CA ARG A 88 3.07 5.09 0.74
C ARG A 88 2.95 5.72 2.13
N LEU A 89 2.05 5.18 2.93
CA LEU A 89 1.83 5.61 4.30
C LEU A 89 2.65 4.80 5.29
N HIS A 90 2.96 5.41 6.43
CA HIS A 90 3.38 4.66 7.60
C HIS A 90 2.22 3.75 8.06
N ASN A 91 2.50 2.46 8.26
CA ASN A 91 1.53 1.38 8.52
C ASN A 91 0.76 1.45 9.86
N GLN A 92 0.82 2.58 10.57
CA GLN A 92 0.15 2.80 11.86
C GLN A 92 -0.28 4.26 12.00
N LEU A 93 0.63 5.18 11.70
CA LEU A 93 0.40 6.61 11.87
C LEU A 93 -0.26 7.26 10.65
N TYR A 94 -0.31 6.54 9.53
CA TYR A 94 -0.82 7.03 8.25
C TYR A 94 -0.19 8.34 7.77
N PHE A 95 1.03 8.65 8.19
CA PHE A 95 1.78 9.79 7.69
C PHE A 95 2.53 9.47 6.40
N LEU A 96 2.68 10.48 5.55
CA LEU A 96 3.59 10.46 4.42
C LEU A 96 5.05 10.43 4.91
N PRO A 97 5.97 9.83 4.15
CA PRO A 97 7.39 9.85 4.47
C PRO A 97 7.97 11.27 4.36
N ASP A 98 9.04 11.53 5.11
CA ASP A 98 9.78 12.81 5.05
C ASP A 98 10.33 13.12 3.64
N GLN A 99 10.64 12.08 2.88
CA GLN A 99 11.12 12.16 1.50
C GLN A 99 10.16 11.40 0.58
N PRO A 100 9.72 12.00 -0.54
CA PRO A 100 8.85 11.33 -1.50
C PRO A 100 9.45 10.02 -2.02
N THR A 101 8.63 8.98 -2.12
CA THR A 101 9.03 7.72 -2.77
C THR A 101 8.81 7.77 -4.28
N SER A 102 9.14 6.67 -4.97
CA SER A 102 8.79 6.47 -6.39
C SER A 102 7.28 6.44 -6.65
N LEU A 103 6.46 6.29 -5.62
CA LEU A 103 4.99 6.28 -5.72
C LEU A 103 4.37 7.66 -5.48
N ALA A 104 5.16 8.67 -5.12
CA ALA A 104 4.63 9.95 -4.71
C ALA A 104 3.81 10.64 -5.82
N MET A 105 2.73 11.31 -5.41
CA MET A 105 1.97 12.23 -6.23
C MET A 105 1.74 13.55 -5.49
N GLU A 106 1.72 14.64 -6.25
CA GLU A 106 1.33 15.95 -5.73
C GLU A 106 0.47 16.67 -6.77
N ALA A 107 -0.53 17.41 -6.30
CA ALA A 107 -1.34 18.26 -7.17
C ALA A 107 -1.93 19.44 -6.42
N VAL A 108 -2.27 20.49 -7.16
CA VAL A 108 -3.01 21.67 -6.70
C VAL A 108 -4.17 21.89 -7.65
N GLY A 109 -5.34 22.24 -7.14
CA GLY A 109 -6.53 22.46 -7.95
C GLY A 109 -7.82 22.55 -7.14
N SER A 110 -8.94 22.47 -7.86
CA SER A 110 -10.27 22.33 -7.25
C SER A 110 -10.47 20.93 -6.66
N PRO A 111 -11.39 20.75 -5.69
CA PRO A 111 -11.68 19.43 -5.11
C PRO A 111 -11.96 18.34 -6.16
N GLN A 112 -12.66 18.68 -7.24
CA GLN A 112 -12.98 17.75 -8.32
C GLN A 112 -11.74 17.32 -9.12
N GLU A 113 -10.87 18.28 -9.49
CA GLU A 113 -9.63 17.98 -10.21
C GLU A 113 -8.67 17.15 -9.34
N LEU A 114 -8.61 17.46 -8.04
CA LEU A 114 -7.79 16.73 -7.08
C LEU A 114 -8.30 15.30 -6.90
N ALA A 115 -9.63 15.12 -6.78
CA ALA A 115 -10.25 13.80 -6.67
C ALA A 115 -10.01 12.95 -7.93
N GLU A 116 -10.10 13.53 -9.12
CA GLU A 116 -9.82 12.83 -10.38
C GLU A 116 -8.35 12.39 -10.47
N ARG A 117 -7.41 13.26 -10.07
CA ARG A 117 -5.98 12.92 -10.05
C ARG A 117 -5.65 11.85 -9.02
N ALA A 118 -6.19 11.97 -7.81
CA ALA A 118 -6.06 10.97 -6.75
C ALA A 118 -6.65 9.63 -7.21
N ALA A 119 -7.83 9.63 -7.83
CA ALA A 119 -8.47 8.43 -8.31
C ALA A 119 -7.62 7.71 -9.37
N ARG A 120 -7.11 8.44 -10.36
CA ARG A 120 -6.21 7.88 -11.38
C ARG A 120 -4.94 7.30 -10.77
N TRP A 121 -4.37 7.98 -9.77
CA TRP A 121 -3.18 7.51 -9.07
C TRP A 121 -3.45 6.23 -8.28
N PHE A 122 -4.51 6.19 -7.47
CA PHE A 122 -4.91 4.97 -6.74
C PHE A 122 -5.19 3.81 -7.70
N GLU A 123 -5.97 4.04 -8.76
CA GLU A 123 -6.30 2.99 -9.73
C GLU A 123 -5.05 2.45 -10.43
N ALA A 124 -4.10 3.32 -10.79
CA ALA A 124 -2.83 2.91 -11.38
C ALA A 124 -2.02 2.00 -10.43
N LEU A 125 -1.93 2.37 -9.14
CA LEU A 125 -1.26 1.53 -8.13
C LEU A 125 -1.98 0.21 -7.89
N LEU A 126 -3.32 0.23 -7.86
CA LEU A 126 -4.15 -0.96 -7.75
C LEU A 126 -4.03 -1.87 -8.98
N ARG A 127 -3.69 -1.35 -10.16
CA ARG A 127 -3.47 -2.19 -11.35
C ARG A 127 -2.10 -2.86 -11.40
N LYS A 128 -1.12 -2.40 -10.61
CA LYS A 128 0.23 -2.95 -10.65
C LYS A 128 0.24 -4.45 -10.29
N PRO A 129 0.94 -5.28 -11.08
CA PRO A 129 1.09 -6.69 -10.76
C PRO A 129 1.95 -6.88 -9.52
N ILE A 130 1.60 -7.83 -8.66
CA ILE A 130 2.33 -8.15 -7.44
C ILE A 130 2.78 -9.60 -7.50
N VAL A 131 4.07 -9.81 -7.23
CA VAL A 131 4.66 -11.14 -7.06
C VAL A 131 5.24 -11.30 -5.66
N ARG A 132 5.28 -12.54 -5.21
CA ARG A 132 5.98 -12.95 -3.99
C ARG A 132 7.14 -13.86 -4.36
N HIS A 133 8.34 -13.44 -3.97
CA HIS A 133 9.53 -14.25 -3.97
C HIS A 133 9.59 -15.06 -2.67
N GLU A 134 9.87 -16.35 -2.77
CA GLU A 134 10.00 -17.27 -1.64
C GLU A 134 11.38 -17.95 -1.70
N TRP A 135 12.04 -18.00 -0.54
CA TRP A 135 13.26 -18.78 -0.34
C TRP A 135 12.96 -19.91 0.63
N GLU A 136 13.36 -21.12 0.27
CA GLU A 136 13.05 -22.36 0.96
C GLU A 136 14.31 -23.02 1.51
N HIS A 137 14.20 -23.62 2.70
CA HIS A 137 15.22 -24.47 3.27
C HIS A 137 14.54 -25.62 4.02
N SER A 138 15.02 -26.85 3.82
CA SER A 138 14.43 -28.06 4.42
C SER A 138 12.92 -28.19 4.19
N GLY A 139 12.45 -27.80 2.99
CA GLY A 139 11.04 -27.87 2.60
C GLY A 139 10.14 -26.80 3.24
N GLN A 140 10.72 -25.78 3.89
CA GLN A 140 9.98 -24.69 4.51
C GLN A 140 10.44 -23.34 3.98
N VAL A 141 9.50 -22.44 3.71
CA VAL A 141 9.81 -21.05 3.33
C VAL A 141 10.35 -20.31 4.55
N TYR A 142 11.61 -19.90 4.51
CA TYR A 142 12.25 -19.14 5.59
C TYR A 142 12.27 -17.64 5.31
N ALA A 143 12.14 -17.21 4.06
CA ALA A 143 12.07 -15.79 3.72
C ALA A 143 11.06 -15.53 2.60
N THR A 144 10.42 -14.36 2.64
CA THR A 144 9.56 -13.88 1.57
C THR A 144 9.81 -12.41 1.28
N ARG A 145 9.59 -12.01 0.02
CA ARG A 145 9.59 -10.61 -0.40
C ARG A 145 8.47 -10.39 -1.41
N TYR A 146 7.57 -9.46 -1.10
CA TYR A 146 6.55 -9.00 -2.04
C TYR A 146 7.06 -7.76 -2.74
N LEU A 147 6.81 -7.67 -4.05
CA LEU A 147 7.20 -6.54 -4.87
C LEU A 147 6.16 -6.29 -5.97
N PHE A 148 6.11 -5.06 -6.46
CA PHE A 148 5.53 -4.77 -7.76
C PHE A 148 6.38 -5.44 -8.84
N ALA A 149 5.76 -6.25 -9.70
CA ALA A 149 6.50 -7.08 -10.67
C ALA A 149 7.07 -6.25 -11.84
N ASP A 150 6.46 -5.10 -12.13
CA ASP A 150 6.86 -4.18 -13.19
C ASP A 150 8.00 -3.24 -12.78
N THR A 151 8.05 -2.83 -11.51
CA THR A 151 9.06 -1.88 -11.00
C THR A 151 10.10 -2.49 -10.05
N GLU A 152 9.92 -3.75 -9.66
CA GLU A 152 10.69 -4.45 -8.61
C GLU A 152 10.66 -3.77 -7.22
N GLU A 153 9.79 -2.77 -7.04
CA GLU A 153 9.69 -2.01 -5.81
C GLU A 153 9.13 -2.89 -4.67
N GLY A 154 9.85 -2.95 -3.56
CA GLY A 154 9.53 -3.81 -2.43
C GLY A 154 8.35 -3.31 -1.60
N LEU A 155 7.37 -4.17 -1.36
CA LEU A 155 6.17 -3.88 -0.57
C LEU A 155 6.39 -4.27 0.90
N VAL A 156 6.54 -5.56 1.15
CA VAL A 156 6.76 -6.13 2.48
C VAL A 156 7.68 -7.35 2.36
N GLN A 157 8.45 -7.62 3.41
CA GLN A 157 9.33 -8.77 3.47
C GLN A 157 9.26 -9.46 4.83
N SER A 158 9.64 -10.73 4.86
CA SER A 158 9.82 -11.48 6.10
C SER A 158 11.05 -12.36 6.01
N TYR A 159 11.69 -12.58 7.16
CA TYR A 159 12.83 -13.47 7.30
C TYR A 159 12.73 -14.21 8.64
N ASN A 160 12.79 -15.53 8.60
CA ASN A 160 12.77 -16.40 9.76
C ASN A 160 14.14 -17.08 9.91
N GLN A 161 14.92 -16.60 10.87
CA GLN A 161 16.27 -17.10 11.12
C GLN A 161 16.31 -18.56 11.58
N THR A 162 15.26 -19.06 12.26
CA THR A 162 15.27 -20.45 12.76
C THR A 162 15.07 -21.48 11.64
N LEU A 163 14.46 -21.06 10.52
CA LEU A 163 14.24 -21.88 9.34
C LEU A 163 15.32 -21.69 8.28
N ALA A 164 16.11 -20.62 8.39
CA ALA A 164 17.15 -20.31 7.42
C ALA A 164 18.32 -21.31 7.48
N PRO A 165 19.08 -21.50 6.38
CA PRO A 165 20.31 -22.28 6.39
C PRO A 165 21.28 -21.80 7.48
N SER A 166 22.03 -22.73 8.06
CA SER A 166 23.04 -22.40 9.07
C SER A 166 24.05 -21.39 8.51
N GLY A 167 24.33 -20.32 9.26
CA GLY A 167 25.23 -19.24 8.83
C GLY A 167 24.60 -18.20 7.90
N GLN A 168 23.41 -18.43 7.31
CA GLN A 168 22.77 -17.49 6.38
C GLN A 168 22.55 -16.12 7.01
N ALA A 169 21.95 -16.09 8.20
CA ALA A 169 21.68 -14.83 8.91
C ALA A 169 22.98 -14.07 9.22
N LYS A 170 24.01 -14.78 9.70
CA LYS A 170 25.33 -14.18 9.95
C LYS A 170 25.93 -13.61 8.67
N GLY A 171 25.88 -14.35 7.56
CA GLY A 171 26.38 -13.88 6.28
C GLY A 171 25.69 -12.60 5.79
N LEU A 172 24.36 -12.52 5.93
CA LEU A 172 23.60 -11.31 5.59
C LEU A 172 23.97 -10.12 6.50
N ILE A 173 24.13 -10.37 7.80
CA ILE A 173 24.56 -9.35 8.76
C ILE A 173 25.95 -8.82 8.43
N ASP A 174 26.92 -9.73 8.21
CA ASP A 174 28.31 -9.38 7.89
C ASP A 174 28.41 -8.62 6.56
N ALA A 175 27.49 -8.89 5.61
CA ALA A 175 27.37 -8.18 4.34
C ALA A 175 26.57 -6.86 4.42
N GLY A 176 26.09 -6.46 5.60
CA GLY A 176 25.37 -5.21 5.80
C GLY A 176 23.89 -5.23 5.40
N HIS A 177 23.31 -6.40 5.15
CA HIS A 177 21.88 -6.56 4.82
C HIS A 177 21.01 -6.56 6.09
N VAL A 178 21.16 -5.53 6.90
CA VAL A 178 20.44 -5.35 8.17
C VAL A 178 19.96 -3.90 8.25
N HIS A 179 18.74 -3.72 8.73
CA HIS A 179 18.16 -2.40 8.96
C HIS A 179 17.62 -2.27 10.38
N GLY A 180 17.66 -1.05 10.92
CA GLY A 180 17.08 -0.72 12.22
C GLY A 180 17.47 -1.69 13.34
N ARG A 181 16.47 -2.26 14.03
CA ARG A 181 16.61 -3.15 15.19
C ARG A 181 17.08 -4.58 14.83
N GLY A 182 18.06 -4.71 13.94
CA GLY A 182 18.58 -6.02 13.52
C GLY A 182 17.70 -6.75 12.49
N TRP A 183 16.82 -6.02 11.78
CA TRP A 183 15.94 -6.61 10.79
C TRP A 183 16.71 -6.98 9.52
N ILE A 184 16.85 -8.28 9.28
CA ILE A 184 17.52 -8.82 8.10
C ILE A 184 16.76 -8.44 6.84
N GLN A 185 17.48 -7.87 5.87
CA GLN A 185 16.95 -7.48 4.57
C GLN A 185 17.03 -8.64 3.58
N THR A 186 15.92 -8.95 2.91
CA THR A 186 15.88 -10.06 1.94
C THR A 186 16.48 -9.68 0.59
N SER A 187 16.81 -8.39 0.36
CA SER A 187 17.53 -7.94 -0.83
C SER A 187 18.94 -8.51 -0.97
N GLY A 188 19.54 -8.96 0.14
CA GLY A 188 20.82 -9.67 0.14
C GLY A 188 20.72 -11.17 -0.14
N LEU A 189 19.50 -11.71 -0.22
CA LEU A 189 19.30 -13.08 -0.65
C LEU A 189 19.49 -13.15 -2.17
N GLY A 190 20.08 -14.25 -2.64
CA GLY A 190 20.21 -14.53 -4.07
C GLY A 190 18.87 -14.81 -4.74
N ARG A 191 18.90 -15.53 -5.86
CA ARG A 191 17.70 -15.91 -6.61
C ARG A 191 16.69 -16.65 -5.69
N PRO A 192 15.39 -16.31 -5.72
CA PRO A 192 14.37 -17.06 -4.98
C PRO A 192 14.18 -18.45 -5.56
N ASP A 193 13.79 -19.40 -4.71
CA ASP A 193 13.45 -20.76 -5.12
C ASP A 193 12.11 -20.79 -5.86
N ARG A 194 11.18 -19.90 -5.48
CA ARG A 194 9.85 -19.78 -6.11
C ARG A 194 9.42 -18.33 -6.27
N ILE A 195 8.69 -18.08 -7.35
CA ILE A 195 8.01 -16.81 -7.62
C ILE A 195 6.52 -17.13 -7.79
N VAL A 196 5.68 -16.48 -6.98
CA VAL A 196 4.23 -16.69 -6.95
C VAL A 196 3.53 -15.40 -7.35
N SER A 197 2.67 -15.43 -8.37
CA SER A 197 1.81 -14.29 -8.67
C SER A 197 0.73 -14.14 -7.60
N ILE A 198 0.58 -12.92 -7.09
CA ILE A 198 -0.39 -12.57 -6.05
C ILE A 198 -1.56 -11.78 -6.65
N ARG A 199 -1.27 -10.86 -7.59
CA ARG A 199 -2.25 -9.99 -8.23
C ARG A 199 -1.75 -9.58 -9.61
N GLY A 200 -2.68 -9.52 -10.57
CA GLY A 200 -2.38 -9.10 -11.94
C GLY A 200 -1.54 -10.13 -12.71
N GLU A 201 -1.53 -10.01 -14.03
CA GLU A 201 -0.56 -10.74 -14.83
C GLU A 201 0.75 -9.95 -14.82
N ALA A 202 1.84 -10.60 -14.41
CA ALA A 202 3.16 -10.06 -14.69
C ALA A 202 3.33 -10.14 -16.22
N THR A 203 3.29 -8.99 -16.90
CA THR A 203 3.66 -8.95 -18.31
C THR A 203 5.12 -9.39 -18.41
N ALA A 204 5.32 -10.51 -19.13
CA ALA A 204 6.61 -11.12 -19.39
C ALA A 204 7.55 -10.23 -20.21
#